data_AF-A0A7Y3PUJ6-F1
#
_entry.id   AF-A0A7Y3PUJ6-F1
#
_cell.length_a   1.000
_cell.length_b   1.000
_cell.length_c   1.000
_cell.angle_alpha   90.00
_cell.angle_beta   90.00
_cell.angle_gamma   90.00
#
_symmetry.space_group_name_H-M   'P 1'
#
loop_
_entity.id
_entity.type
_entity.pdbx_description
1 polymer ?
#
loop_
_entity_poly.entity_id
_entity_poly.type
_entity_poly.pdbx_seq_one_letter_code
_entity_poly.pdbx_strand_id
1 'polypeptide(L)'
;MRASYGLPYVTPDLVIAWERGMTNPTSPELTALAGVLWCSAGELIGKPRTLREHRISRSLAPEDVAHALGLELLAYLRMEENNDWRGNDRQSAALAEVLDLALPAFVTVTGREARLAEHLRSAVTTRWQAYTRPITKLVPLDRRLLEDVLQKLHQGYQGQMVATLSWGEGSAAGDSSHSGRDFLDRIVDHFWTNVQQFTG
;
A
#
# COMPACT_ATOMS: atom_id res chain seq x y z
N MET A 1 -17.67 8.71 -25.10
CA MET A 1 -16.64 9.64 -24.58
C MET A 1 -16.54 10.94 -25.38
N ARG A 2 -16.28 10.91 -26.70
CA ARG A 2 -16.17 12.14 -27.53
C ARG A 2 -17.41 13.05 -27.48
N ALA A 3 -18.59 12.49 -27.75
CA ALA A 3 -19.84 13.26 -27.79
C ALA A 3 -20.45 13.50 -26.39
N SER A 4 -20.48 12.45 -25.56
CA SER A 4 -21.20 12.49 -24.26
C SER A 4 -20.41 13.12 -23.10
N TYR A 5 -19.07 13.18 -23.20
CA TYR A 5 -18.20 13.68 -22.11
C TYR A 5 -17.24 14.79 -22.57
N GLY A 6 -17.43 15.33 -23.79
CA GLY A 6 -16.62 16.44 -24.27
C GLY A 6 -15.13 16.13 -24.43
N LEU A 7 -14.77 14.85 -24.64
CA LEU A 7 -13.38 14.41 -24.83
C LEU A 7 -13.10 14.08 -26.31
N PRO A 8 -13.03 15.06 -27.22
CA PRO A 8 -12.95 14.82 -28.66
C PRO A 8 -11.63 14.22 -29.11
N TYR A 9 -10.59 14.20 -28.28
CA TYR A 9 -9.30 13.58 -28.58
C TYR A 9 -9.28 12.06 -28.29
N VAL A 10 -10.24 11.54 -27.53
CA VAL A 10 -10.30 10.11 -27.19
C VAL A 10 -10.76 9.32 -28.41
N THR A 11 -9.83 8.62 -29.05
CA THR A 11 -10.06 7.74 -30.21
C THR A 11 -10.14 6.26 -29.78
N PRO A 12 -10.72 5.38 -30.61
CA PRO A 12 -10.67 3.93 -30.37
C PRO A 12 -9.24 3.41 -30.16
N ASP A 13 -8.26 3.91 -30.94
CA ASP A 13 -6.85 3.52 -30.80
C ASP A 13 -6.27 3.90 -29.43
N LEU A 14 -6.69 5.03 -28.85
CA LEU A 14 -6.28 5.44 -27.51
C LEU A 14 -6.85 4.49 -26.45
N VAL A 15 -8.09 4.02 -26.61
CA VAL A 15 -8.68 3.02 -25.72
C VAL A 15 -7.95 1.68 -25.82
N ILE A 16 -7.61 1.23 -27.03
CA ILE A 16 -6.81 0.02 -27.24
C ILE A 16 -5.41 0.18 -26.62
N ALA A 17 -4.83 1.38 -26.65
CA ALA A 17 -3.55 1.65 -25.99
C ALA A 17 -3.64 1.53 -24.47
N TRP A 18 -4.74 1.98 -23.86
CA TRP A 18 -5.01 1.77 -22.43
C TRP A 18 -5.16 0.28 -22.10
N GLU A 19 -5.96 -0.46 -22.88
CA GLU A 19 -6.19 -1.90 -22.66
C GLU A 19 -4.90 -2.73 -22.75
N ARG A 20 -3.95 -2.29 -23.59
CA ARG A 20 -2.63 -2.92 -23.73
C ARG A 20 -1.57 -2.39 -22.77
N GLY A 21 -1.93 -1.45 -21.89
CA GLY A 21 -1.01 -0.81 -20.94
C GLY A 21 0.09 0.03 -21.59
N MET A 22 -0.11 0.47 -22.84
CA MET A 22 0.85 1.30 -23.56
C MET A 22 0.81 2.77 -23.09
N THR A 23 -0.35 3.22 -22.62
CA THR A 23 -0.56 4.54 -22.02
C THR A 23 -1.55 4.42 -20.86
N ASN A 24 -1.48 5.34 -19.89
CA ASN A 24 -2.44 5.40 -18.78
C ASN A 24 -3.46 6.52 -19.01
N PRO A 25 -4.77 6.26 -18.81
CA PRO A 25 -5.79 7.29 -18.92
C PRO A 25 -5.62 8.39 -17.88
N THR A 26 -5.97 9.62 -18.25
CA THR A 26 -6.07 10.75 -17.33
C THR A 26 -7.28 10.61 -16.40
N SER A 27 -7.35 11.39 -15.31
CA SER A 27 -8.50 11.31 -14.37
C SER A 27 -9.85 11.62 -15.06
N PRO A 28 -9.95 12.64 -15.93
CA PRO A 28 -11.16 12.88 -16.72
C PRO A 28 -11.49 11.73 -17.68
N GLU A 29 -10.49 11.12 -18.31
CA GLU A 29 -10.67 9.97 -19.22
C GLU A 29 -11.21 8.75 -18.47
N LEU A 30 -10.63 8.41 -17.31
CA LEU A 30 -11.09 7.31 -16.45
C LEU A 30 -12.54 7.51 -16.00
N THR A 31 -12.91 8.73 -15.60
CA THR A 31 -14.27 9.06 -15.19
C THR A 31 -15.25 8.94 -16.35
N ALA A 32 -14.87 9.42 -17.54
CA ALA A 32 -15.69 9.30 -18.74
C ALA A 32 -15.83 7.83 -19.21
N LEU A 33 -14.78 7.03 -19.07
CA LEU A 33 -14.80 5.60 -19.39
C LEU A 33 -15.71 4.84 -18.43
N ALA A 34 -15.60 5.09 -17.12
CA ALA A 34 -16.47 4.54 -16.09
C ALA A 34 -17.95 4.82 -16.38
N GLY A 35 -18.25 6.09 -16.71
CA GLY A 35 -19.60 6.50 -17.07
C GLY A 35 -20.13 5.92 -18.39
N VAL A 36 -19.26 5.52 -19.32
CA VAL A 36 -19.64 4.78 -20.55
C VAL A 36 -19.84 3.29 -20.29
N LEU A 37 -19.12 2.72 -19.32
CA LEU A 37 -19.20 1.31 -18.95
C LEU A 37 -20.23 1.02 -17.85
N TRP A 38 -20.95 2.04 -17.37
CA TRP A 38 -21.88 1.95 -16.24
C TRP A 38 -21.24 1.33 -15.00
N CYS A 39 -19.97 1.65 -14.75
CA CYS A 39 -19.24 1.26 -13.56
C CYS A 39 -18.64 2.50 -12.88
N SER A 40 -18.07 2.30 -11.70
CA SER A 40 -17.28 3.31 -11.00
C SER A 40 -15.83 3.32 -11.49
N ALA A 41 -15.14 4.46 -11.38
CA ALA A 41 -13.72 4.54 -11.71
C ALA A 41 -12.87 3.60 -10.84
N GLY A 42 -13.29 3.34 -9.60
CA GLY A 42 -12.64 2.36 -8.72
C GLY A 42 -12.71 0.93 -9.26
N GLU A 43 -13.83 0.53 -9.88
CA GLU A 43 -13.96 -0.79 -10.51
C GLU A 43 -13.03 -0.95 -11.72
N LEU A 44 -12.67 0.14 -12.41
CA LEU A 44 -11.70 0.12 -13.50
C LEU A 44 -10.24 0.10 -13.02
N ILE A 45 -9.95 0.76 -11.90
CA ILE A 45 -8.59 0.84 -11.32
C ILE A 45 -8.21 -0.46 -10.60
N GLY A 46 -9.19 -1.22 -10.09
CA GLY A 46 -8.94 -2.38 -9.25
C GLY A 46 -8.45 -1.95 -7.86
N LYS A 47 -7.39 -2.58 -7.32
CA LYS A 47 -6.84 -2.21 -6.01
C LYS A 47 -5.92 -0.98 -6.17
N PRO A 48 -6.30 0.21 -5.66
CA PRO A 48 -5.49 1.41 -5.80
C PRO A 48 -4.15 1.25 -5.08
N ARG A 49 -3.08 1.78 -5.68
CA ARG A 49 -1.71 1.74 -5.14
C ARG A 49 -1.08 3.12 -5.02
N THR A 50 -1.52 4.07 -5.83
CA THR A 50 -0.98 5.44 -5.85
C THR A 50 -1.90 6.45 -5.16
N LEU A 51 -1.35 7.57 -4.69
CA LEU A 51 -2.14 8.71 -4.16
C LEU A 51 -3.28 9.08 -5.10
N ARG A 52 -2.94 9.19 -6.39
CA ARG A 52 -3.85 9.55 -7.46
C ARG A 52 -4.96 8.52 -7.64
N GLU A 53 -4.61 7.24 -7.69
CA GLU A 53 -5.60 6.16 -7.81
C GLU A 53 -6.56 6.14 -6.62
N HIS A 54 -6.05 6.30 -5.40
CA HIS A 54 -6.90 6.40 -4.21
C HIS A 54 -7.87 7.57 -4.30
N ARG A 55 -7.41 8.75 -4.72
CA ARG A 55 -8.27 9.92 -4.93
C ARG A 55 -9.34 9.67 -6.00
N ILE A 56 -8.95 9.12 -7.15
CA ILE A 56 -9.88 8.84 -8.27
C ILE A 56 -10.93 7.80 -7.87
N SER A 57 -10.54 6.75 -7.15
CA SER A 57 -11.48 5.75 -6.63
C SER A 57 -12.52 6.34 -5.66
N ARG A 58 -12.19 7.45 -4.99
CA ARG A 58 -13.12 8.22 -4.15
C ARG A 58 -13.84 9.34 -4.91
N SER A 59 -13.56 9.51 -6.20
CA SER A 59 -14.13 10.57 -7.06
C SER A 59 -13.92 11.98 -6.51
N LEU A 60 -12.78 12.23 -5.86
CA LEU A 60 -12.44 13.52 -5.28
C LEU A 60 -11.64 14.38 -6.24
N ALA A 61 -11.93 15.68 -6.29
CA ALA A 61 -11.11 16.64 -7.02
C ALA A 61 -9.78 16.88 -6.26
N PRO A 62 -8.65 17.08 -6.97
CA PRO A 62 -7.38 17.36 -6.31
C PRO A 62 -7.42 18.64 -5.46
N GLU A 63 -8.24 19.62 -5.83
CA GLU A 63 -8.47 20.86 -5.08
C GLU A 63 -9.09 20.61 -3.70
N ASP A 64 -10.10 19.73 -3.64
CA ASP A 64 -10.79 19.40 -2.39
C ASP A 64 -9.85 18.70 -1.42
N VAL A 65 -9.03 17.78 -1.93
CA VAL A 65 -8.03 17.08 -1.13
C VAL A 65 -6.95 18.05 -0.65
N ALA A 66 -6.40 18.88 -1.53
CA ALA A 66 -5.40 19.90 -1.15
C ALA A 66 -5.95 20.84 -0.07
N HIS A 67 -7.19 21.30 -0.22
CA HIS A 67 -7.86 22.17 0.74
C HIS A 67 -8.04 21.50 2.11
N ALA A 68 -8.55 20.26 2.14
CA ALA A 68 -8.73 19.50 3.38
C ALA A 68 -7.41 19.27 4.14
N LEU A 69 -6.29 19.16 3.42
CA LEU A 69 -4.95 18.94 3.96
C LEU A 69 -4.21 20.25 4.32
N GLY A 70 -4.78 21.41 3.98
CA GLY A 70 -4.12 22.71 4.10
C GLY A 70 -2.86 22.80 3.22
N LEU A 71 -2.87 22.14 2.06
CA LEU A 71 -1.80 22.17 1.08
C LEU A 71 -2.15 23.10 -0.08
N GLU A 72 -1.11 23.63 -0.72
CA GLU A 72 -1.25 24.29 -2.01
C GLU A 72 -1.47 23.23 -3.11
N LEU A 73 -2.33 23.53 -4.09
CA LEU A 73 -2.78 22.58 -5.11
C LEU A 73 -1.61 22.02 -5.95
N LEU A 74 -0.71 22.88 -6.43
CA LEU A 74 0.44 22.44 -7.24
C LEU A 74 1.45 21.63 -6.41
N ALA A 75 1.56 21.90 -5.11
CA ALA A 75 2.33 21.05 -4.20
C ALA A 75 1.69 19.66 -4.07
N TYR A 76 0.37 19.58 -3.90
CA TYR A 76 -0.35 18.31 -3.83
C TYR A 76 -0.25 17.52 -5.16
N LEU A 77 -0.48 18.16 -6.30
CA LEU A 77 -0.38 17.53 -7.62
C LEU A 77 1.01 16.96 -7.89
N ARG A 78 2.07 17.66 -7.48
CA ARG A 78 3.44 17.15 -7.58
C ARG A 78 3.68 15.91 -6.71
N MET A 79 3.03 15.80 -5.55
CA MET A 79 3.11 14.59 -4.73
C MET A 79 2.36 13.42 -5.39
N GLU A 80 1.18 13.68 -5.99
CA GLU A 80 0.45 12.67 -6.77
C GLU A 80 1.25 12.17 -7.97
N GLU A 81 1.85 13.08 -8.74
CA GLU A 81 2.59 12.75 -9.95
C GLU A 81 3.86 11.93 -9.66
N ASN A 82 4.58 12.30 -8.59
CA ASN A 82 5.82 11.61 -8.21
C ASN A 82 5.60 10.39 -7.29
N ASN A 83 4.36 10.14 -6.85
CA ASN A 83 4.03 9.16 -5.82
C ASN A 83 4.88 9.33 -4.55
N ASP A 84 5.18 10.58 -4.20
CA ASP A 84 6.07 10.93 -3.09
C ASP A 84 5.35 11.89 -2.15
N TRP A 85 4.75 11.31 -1.10
CA TRP A 85 4.07 12.06 -0.06
C TRP A 85 5.07 12.76 0.87
N ARG A 86 4.95 14.09 0.99
CA ARG A 86 5.85 14.93 1.81
C ARG A 86 5.14 15.70 2.92
N GLY A 87 3.88 15.37 3.23
CA GLY A 87 3.14 16.01 4.30
C GLY A 87 3.60 15.58 5.70
N ASN A 88 3.38 16.43 6.70
CA ASN A 88 3.67 16.13 8.10
C ASN A 88 2.65 15.11 8.69
N ASP A 89 2.86 14.67 9.94
CA ASP A 89 1.98 13.67 10.57
C ASP A 89 0.51 14.08 10.64
N ARG A 90 0.22 15.38 10.87
CA ARG A 90 -1.16 15.88 10.87
C ARG A 90 -1.79 15.78 9.47
N GLN A 91 -1.04 16.12 8.43
CA GLN A 91 -1.49 16.01 7.05
C GLN A 91 -1.63 14.55 6.62
N SER A 92 -0.71 13.67 7.04
CA SER A 92 -0.81 12.23 6.81
C SER A 92 -2.08 11.65 7.45
N ALA A 93 -2.39 12.03 8.69
CA ALA A 93 -3.62 11.59 9.35
C ALA A 93 -4.87 12.10 8.60
N ALA A 94 -4.91 13.38 8.23
CA ALA A 94 -6.02 13.93 7.45
C ALA A 94 -6.16 13.27 6.06
N LEU A 95 -5.05 12.90 5.40
CA LEU A 95 -5.05 12.18 4.14
C LEU A 95 -5.70 10.81 4.27
N ALA A 96 -5.38 10.08 5.34
CA ALA A 96 -5.96 8.78 5.61
C ALA A 96 -7.48 8.86 5.75
N GLU A 97 -7.98 9.89 6.43
CA GLU A 97 -9.42 10.13 6.59
C GLU A 97 -10.10 10.53 5.27
N VAL A 98 -9.54 11.52 4.55
CA VAL A 98 -10.12 12.05 3.31
C VAL A 98 -10.20 10.98 2.22
N LEU A 99 -9.14 10.17 2.09
CA LEU A 99 -9.07 9.10 1.10
C LEU A 99 -9.59 7.75 1.62
N ASP A 100 -9.97 7.66 2.90
CA ASP A 100 -10.39 6.43 3.60
C ASP A 100 -9.41 5.28 3.35
N LEU A 101 -8.15 5.59 3.63
CA LEU A 101 -7.05 4.66 3.42
C LEU A 101 -7.09 3.60 4.51
N ALA A 102 -7.27 2.35 4.09
CA ALA A 102 -6.89 1.23 4.94
C ALA A 102 -5.41 1.38 5.35
N LEU A 103 -5.08 0.95 6.57
CA LEU A 103 -3.72 1.07 7.13
C LEU A 103 -2.59 0.62 6.20
N PRO A 104 -2.70 -0.51 5.46
CA PRO A 104 -1.67 -0.90 4.50
C PRO A 104 -1.48 0.14 3.40
N ALA A 105 -2.58 0.65 2.83
CA ALA A 105 -2.54 1.67 1.80
C ALA A 105 -1.95 2.97 2.33
N PHE A 106 -2.31 3.38 3.56
CA PHE A 106 -1.72 4.54 4.21
C PHE A 106 -0.18 4.44 4.31
N VAL A 107 0.34 3.28 4.73
CA VAL A 107 1.79 3.07 4.88
C VAL A 107 2.52 3.10 3.53
N THR A 108 1.95 2.49 2.50
CA THR A 108 2.49 2.53 1.13
C THR A 108 2.49 3.95 0.58
N VAL A 109 1.34 4.62 0.64
CA VAL A 109 1.10 5.96 0.09
C VAL A 109 1.96 7.03 0.78
N THR A 110 2.25 6.88 2.07
CA THR A 110 3.09 7.81 2.83
C THR A 110 4.60 7.48 2.76
N GLY A 111 5.00 6.48 1.97
CA GLY A 111 6.41 6.08 1.82
C GLY A 111 7.00 5.43 3.08
N ARG A 112 6.16 5.01 4.03
CA ARG A 112 6.60 4.42 5.31
C ARG A 112 6.91 2.93 5.20
N GLU A 113 6.51 2.29 4.10
CA GLU A 113 6.61 0.84 3.89
C GLU A 113 8.05 0.31 3.98
N ALA A 114 9.02 0.95 3.34
CA ALA A 114 10.41 0.51 3.39
C ALA A 114 10.97 0.55 4.83
N ARG A 115 10.63 1.58 5.59
CA ARG A 115 11.00 1.68 7.01
C ARG A 115 10.29 0.61 7.83
N LEU A 116 9.00 0.36 7.58
CA LEU A 116 8.26 -0.70 8.25
C LEU A 116 8.90 -2.07 7.99
N ALA A 117 9.20 -2.40 6.73
CA ALA A 117 9.84 -3.64 6.33
C ALA A 117 11.15 -3.85 7.08
N GLU A 118 12.00 -2.83 7.17
CA GLU A 118 13.28 -2.91 7.88
C GLU A 118 13.10 -3.17 9.39
N HIS A 119 12.17 -2.46 10.03
CA HIS A 119 11.87 -2.69 11.45
C HIS A 119 11.28 -4.07 11.69
N LEU A 120 10.42 -4.56 10.79
CA LEU A 120 9.86 -5.91 10.87
C LEU A 120 10.96 -6.95 10.74
N ARG A 121 11.79 -6.92 9.68
CA ARG A 121 12.92 -7.85 9.52
C ARG A 121 13.82 -7.89 10.76
N SER A 122 14.18 -6.72 11.27
CA SER A 122 14.99 -6.60 12.48
C SER A 122 14.27 -7.18 13.71
N ALA A 123 12.97 -6.94 13.86
CA ALA A 123 12.18 -7.49 14.95
C ALA A 123 12.14 -9.02 14.92
N VAL A 124 11.96 -9.61 13.73
CA VAL A 124 11.76 -11.06 13.58
C VAL A 124 13.07 -11.83 13.75
N THR A 125 14.18 -11.27 13.28
CA THR A 125 15.51 -11.89 13.34
C THR A 125 16.19 -11.73 14.69
N THR A 126 15.82 -10.70 15.47
CA THR A 126 16.45 -10.39 16.77
C THR A 126 15.46 -10.49 17.93
N ARG A 127 15.22 -9.38 18.64
CA ARG A 127 14.32 -9.28 19.79
C ARG A 127 13.16 -8.37 19.46
N TRP A 128 12.01 -8.96 19.15
CA TRP A 128 10.83 -8.24 18.66
C TRP A 128 10.29 -7.17 19.63
N GLN A 129 10.41 -7.35 20.95
CA GLN A 129 9.87 -6.40 21.94
C GLN A 129 10.51 -5.00 21.84
N ALA A 130 11.76 -4.92 21.36
CA ALA A 130 12.46 -3.64 21.16
C ALA A 130 11.85 -2.81 20.02
N TYR A 131 11.12 -3.46 19.10
CA TYR A 131 10.60 -2.86 17.88
C TYR A 131 9.11 -2.46 17.96
N THR A 132 8.41 -2.78 19.06
CA THR A 132 7.02 -2.33 19.27
C THR A 132 6.90 -0.80 19.17
N ARG A 133 7.68 -0.05 19.96
CA ARG A 133 7.60 1.42 19.98
C ARG A 133 8.01 2.08 18.66
N PRO A 134 9.10 1.67 17.99
CA PRO A 134 9.41 2.16 16.64
C PRO A 134 8.28 1.93 15.62
N ILE A 135 7.65 0.75 15.62
CA ILE A 135 6.62 0.40 14.64
C ILE A 135 5.30 1.14 14.93
N THR A 136 4.90 1.34 16.19
CA THR A 136 3.72 2.14 16.55
C THR A 136 3.80 3.59 16.06
N LYS A 137 5.01 4.14 15.89
CA LYS A 137 5.18 5.49 15.32
C LYS A 137 4.95 5.52 13.80
N LEU A 138 5.23 4.42 13.11
CA LEU A 138 5.05 4.32 11.67
C LEU A 138 3.59 4.01 11.32
N VAL A 139 2.96 3.14 12.12
CA VAL A 139 1.62 2.62 11.90
C VAL A 139 0.78 2.82 13.16
N PRO A 140 -0.36 3.54 13.08
CA PRO A 140 -1.20 3.84 14.24
C PRO A 140 -2.06 2.62 14.63
N LEU A 141 -1.41 1.53 15.05
CA LEU A 141 -2.05 0.33 15.61
C LEU A 141 -2.08 0.37 17.13
N ASP A 142 -3.08 -0.29 17.71
CA ASP A 142 -3.08 -0.58 19.14
C ASP A 142 -1.81 -1.36 19.52
N ARG A 143 -1.25 -1.00 20.67
CA ARG A 143 0.02 -1.56 21.13
C ARG A 143 -0.07 -3.06 21.41
N ARG A 144 -1.17 -3.54 21.99
CA ARG A 144 -1.34 -4.97 22.33
C ARG A 144 -1.45 -5.80 21.07
N LEU A 145 -2.27 -5.34 20.13
CA LEU A 145 -2.38 -5.94 18.79
C LEU A 145 -1.01 -6.04 18.11
N LEU A 146 -0.20 -4.99 18.18
CA LEU A 146 1.14 -5.00 17.60
C LEU A 146 2.07 -6.00 18.31
N GLU A 147 2.01 -6.09 19.63
CA GLU A 147 2.82 -7.06 20.39
C GLU A 147 2.45 -8.51 20.00
N ASP A 148 1.17 -8.84 19.88
CA ASP A 148 0.69 -10.17 19.47
C ASP A 148 1.14 -10.52 18.03
N VAL A 149 1.01 -9.58 17.10
CA VAL A 149 1.45 -9.76 15.71
C VAL A 149 2.96 -9.96 15.63
N LEU A 150 3.75 -9.14 16.31
CA LEU A 150 5.22 -9.25 16.31
C LEU A 150 5.69 -10.56 16.94
N GLN A 151 5.05 -10.98 18.03
CA GLN A 151 5.32 -12.28 18.65
C GLN A 151 5.05 -13.42 17.68
N LYS A 152 3.91 -13.41 16.99
CA LYS A 152 3.53 -14.46 16.02
C LYS A 152 4.48 -14.51 14.82
N LEU A 153 4.86 -13.36 14.27
CA LEU A 153 5.86 -13.30 13.20
C LEU A 153 7.22 -13.84 13.65
N HIS A 154 7.66 -13.45 14.84
CA HIS A 154 8.92 -13.93 15.42
C HIS A 154 8.92 -15.45 15.60
N GLN A 155 7.84 -16.01 16.17
CA GLN A 155 7.69 -17.46 16.30
C GLN A 155 7.66 -18.18 14.94
N GLY A 156 6.99 -17.61 13.94
CA GLY A 156 6.94 -18.16 12.58
C GLY A 156 8.32 -18.28 11.93
N TYR A 157 9.13 -17.23 12.01
CA TYR A 157 10.49 -17.24 11.47
C TYR A 157 11.44 -18.15 12.26
N GLN A 158 11.42 -18.08 13.60
CA GLN A 158 12.26 -18.93 14.43
C GLN A 158 11.92 -20.42 14.25
N GLY A 159 10.64 -20.76 14.04
CA GLY A 159 10.22 -22.12 13.73
C GLY A 159 10.83 -22.66 12.42
N GLN A 160 10.91 -21.82 11.39
CA GLN A 160 11.56 -22.16 10.12
C GLN A 160 13.08 -22.34 10.30
N MET A 161 13.72 -21.50 11.12
CA MET A 161 15.15 -21.60 11.43
C MET A 161 15.51 -22.84 12.28
N VAL A 162 14.65 -23.23 13.23
CA VAL A 162 14.85 -24.45 14.04
C VAL A 162 14.67 -25.72 13.20
N ALA A 163 13.73 -25.72 12.24
CA ALA A 163 13.58 -26.82 11.29
C ALA A 163 14.86 -27.04 10.45
N THR A 164 15.60 -25.98 10.13
CA THR A 164 16.92 -26.06 9.47
C THR A 164 17.96 -26.83 10.29
N LEU A 165 17.94 -26.70 11.62
CA LEU A 165 18.91 -27.33 12.52
C LEU A 165 18.55 -28.78 12.86
N SER A 166 17.25 -29.13 12.88
CA SER A 166 16.77 -30.47 13.25
C SER A 166 16.88 -31.52 12.14
N TRP A 167 17.14 -31.11 10.89
CA TRP A 167 17.18 -31.99 9.71
C TRP A 167 18.47 -31.83 8.90
N GLY A 168 19.56 -31.42 9.58
CA GLY A 168 20.86 -31.15 8.99
C GLY A 168 21.64 -32.43 8.60
N GLU A 169 21.15 -33.16 7.60
CA GLU A 169 21.93 -34.13 6.82
C GLU A 169 21.25 -34.34 5.44
N GLY A 170 21.46 -33.40 4.50
CA GLY A 170 20.98 -33.51 3.11
C GLY A 170 20.30 -32.25 2.55
N SER A 171 19.95 -32.27 1.26
CA SER A 171 19.39 -31.18 0.41
C SER A 171 18.37 -30.22 1.05
N ALA A 172 17.72 -30.64 2.14
CA ALA A 172 16.76 -29.86 2.94
C ALA A 172 17.36 -28.59 3.61
N ALA A 173 18.68 -28.51 3.82
CA ALA A 173 19.33 -27.30 4.34
C ALA A 173 19.29 -26.12 3.35
N GLY A 174 19.28 -26.41 2.03
CA GLY A 174 19.14 -25.40 0.98
C GLY A 174 17.73 -24.80 0.95
N ASP A 175 16.71 -25.66 0.96
CA ASP A 175 15.29 -25.29 0.86
C ASP A 175 14.78 -24.49 2.07
N SER A 176 15.29 -24.80 3.26
CA SER A 176 14.97 -24.07 4.50
C SER A 176 15.61 -22.67 4.54
N SER A 177 16.84 -22.51 4.02
CA SER A 177 17.48 -21.20 3.86
C SER A 177 16.79 -20.32 2.81
N HIS A 178 16.15 -20.93 1.80
CA HIS A 178 15.34 -20.24 0.79
C HIS A 178 14.00 -19.82 1.40
N SER A 179 13.34 -20.71 2.14
CA SER A 179 12.08 -20.44 2.84
C SER A 179 12.18 -19.28 3.82
N GLY A 180 13.28 -19.19 4.59
CA GLY A 180 13.51 -18.07 5.51
C GLY A 180 13.75 -16.73 4.80
N ARG A 181 14.36 -16.75 3.60
CA ARG A 181 14.54 -15.53 2.76
C ARG A 181 13.21 -15.10 2.16
N ASP A 182 12.45 -16.02 1.61
CA ASP A 182 11.11 -15.75 1.06
C ASP A 182 10.16 -15.17 2.12
N PHE A 183 10.25 -15.67 3.37
CA PHE A 183 9.49 -15.13 4.50
C PHE A 183 9.86 -13.67 4.81
N LEU A 184 11.17 -13.34 4.82
CA LEU A 184 11.63 -11.97 5.06
C LEU A 184 11.32 -11.02 3.90
N ASP A 185 11.31 -11.52 2.67
CA ASP A 185 10.94 -10.76 1.48
C ASP A 185 9.45 -10.40 1.50
N ARG A 186 8.59 -11.29 2.01
CA ARG A 186 7.14 -11.08 2.15
C ARG A 186 6.71 -10.62 3.54
N ILE A 187 7.63 -10.08 4.35
CA ILE A 187 7.37 -9.80 5.75
C ILE A 187 6.24 -8.79 5.98
N VAL A 188 6.10 -7.80 5.09
CA VAL A 188 5.04 -6.78 5.16
C VAL A 188 3.66 -7.42 4.88
N ASP A 189 3.58 -8.34 3.92
CA ASP A 189 2.35 -9.06 3.62
C ASP A 189 1.94 -9.97 4.78
N HIS A 190 2.91 -10.69 5.37
CA HIS A 190 2.67 -11.50 6.56
C HIS A 190 2.20 -10.64 7.74
N PHE A 191 2.78 -9.46 7.93
CA PHE A 191 2.37 -8.52 8.96
C PHE A 191 0.90 -8.11 8.80
N TRP A 192 0.50 -7.63 7.61
CA TRP A 192 -0.88 -7.19 7.38
C TRP A 192 -1.90 -8.33 7.45
N THR A 193 -1.53 -9.52 6.97
CA THR A 193 -2.36 -10.73 7.09
C THR A 193 -2.64 -11.06 8.56
N ASN A 194 -1.62 -10.96 9.43
CA ASN A 194 -1.79 -11.21 10.86
C ASN A 194 -2.63 -10.11 11.53
N VAL A 195 -2.39 -8.84 11.20
CA VAL A 195 -3.20 -7.72 11.73
C VAL A 195 -4.68 -7.94 11.43
N GLN A 196 -5.04 -8.34 10.20
CA GLN A 196 -6.42 -8.65 9.82
C GLN A 196 -6.99 -9.83 10.62
N GLN A 197 -6.20 -10.89 10.83
CA GLN A 197 -6.64 -12.05 11.62
C GLN A 197 -6.93 -11.74 13.09
N PHE A 198 -6.27 -10.74 13.67
CA PHE A 198 -6.49 -10.33 15.06
C PHE A 198 -7.55 -9.24 15.22
N THR A 199 -8.00 -8.61 14.12
CA THR A 199 -9.03 -7.56 14.13
C THR A 199 -10.38 -8.00 13.57
N GLY A 200 -10.45 -9.16 12.91
CA GLY A 200 -11.70 -9.83 12.50
C GLY A 200 -12.24 -10.76 13.58
#